data_AF-A0A7K0NBW9-F1
#
_entry.id   AF-A0A7K0NBW9-F1
#
_cell.length_a   1.000
_cell.length_b   1.000
_cell.length_c   1.000
_cell.angle_alpha   90.00
_cell.angle_beta   90.00
_cell.angle_gamma   90.00
#
_symmetry.space_group_name_H-M   'P 1'
#
loop_
_entity.id
_entity.type
_entity.pdbx_description
1 polymer ?
#
loop_
_entity_poly.entity_id
_entity_poly.type
_entity_poly.pdbx_seq_one_letter_code
_entity_poly.pdbx_strand_id
1 'polypeptide(L)'
;MITIILFPILRSCSGSNSSESVATATTIDPAFSTIAPSSGVVSDEESPAPIILSGPAPIVQDGSAQIAYPATETSGLQLIATFSNFDNAPDVVCFVPAAPFGISLTIKNINNGRTTKCTNVYRETMPAGATALLHTKVFERISNLVDAPIPVNVSW
;
A
#
# COMPACT_ATOMS: atom_id res chain seq x y z
N MET A 1 0.58 -47.24 -37.78
CA MET A 1 -0.38 -46.90 -36.72
C MET A 1 -0.31 -45.39 -36.53
N ILE A 2 -1.30 -44.65 -37.04
CA ILE A 2 -1.32 -43.18 -37.13
C ILE A 2 -2.02 -42.64 -35.88
N THR A 3 -1.35 -41.75 -35.14
CA THR A 3 -1.87 -41.13 -33.91
C THR A 3 -2.44 -39.74 -34.26
N ILE A 4 -3.75 -39.57 -34.07
CA ILE A 4 -4.46 -38.30 -34.30
C ILE A 4 -4.48 -37.52 -32.98
N ILE A 5 -3.87 -36.33 -32.97
CA ILE A 5 -3.86 -35.40 -31.83
C ILE A 5 -5.07 -34.46 -31.98
N LEU A 6 -6.01 -34.53 -31.04
CA LEU A 6 -7.16 -33.63 -30.95
C LEU A 6 -6.80 -32.40 -30.10
N PHE A 7 -6.74 -31.22 -30.73
CA PHE A 7 -6.63 -29.93 -30.04
C PHE A 7 -8.04 -29.33 -29.82
N PRO A 8 -8.47 -29.01 -28.59
CA PRO A 8 -9.67 -28.21 -28.38
C PRO A 8 -9.38 -26.72 -28.65
N ILE A 9 -10.02 -26.19 -29.69
CA ILE A 9 -10.05 -24.76 -30.02
C ILE A 9 -11.16 -24.11 -29.15
N LEU A 10 -10.78 -23.30 -28.17
CA LEU A 10 -11.73 -22.42 -27.46
C LEU A 10 -11.70 -21.02 -28.09
N ARG A 11 -12.80 -20.68 -28.78
CA ARG A 11 -13.08 -19.36 -29.37
C ARG A 11 -13.97 -18.53 -28.43
N SER A 12 -13.44 -17.36 -28.06
CA SER A 12 -14.03 -16.01 -27.97
C SER A 12 -15.42 -15.76 -27.37
N CYS A 13 -15.51 -14.77 -26.47
CA CYS A 13 -16.45 -13.65 -26.56
C CYS A 13 -15.83 -12.39 -25.94
N SER A 14 -15.60 -11.39 -26.79
CA SER A 14 -15.22 -10.02 -26.42
C SER A 14 -16.49 -9.24 -26.08
N GLY A 15 -16.53 -8.61 -24.91
CA GLY A 15 -17.60 -7.70 -24.50
C GLY A 15 -17.02 -6.32 -24.24
N SER A 16 -16.97 -5.48 -25.28
CA SER A 16 -16.76 -4.04 -25.13
C SER A 16 -18.09 -3.41 -24.70
N ASN A 17 -18.16 -2.84 -23.50
CA ASN A 17 -19.20 -1.88 -23.19
C ASN A 17 -18.61 -0.47 -23.25
N SER A 18 -19.28 0.30 -24.09
CA SER A 18 -19.02 1.67 -24.51
C SER A 18 -19.08 2.67 -23.37
N SER A 19 -18.30 3.73 -23.57
CA SER A 19 -18.24 4.98 -22.81
C SER A 19 -19.60 5.65 -22.64
N GLU A 20 -19.88 6.11 -21.42
CA GLU A 20 -20.79 7.25 -21.21
C GLU A 20 -19.94 8.49 -20.89
N SER A 21 -19.88 9.39 -21.87
CA SER A 21 -19.51 10.78 -21.70
C SER A 21 -20.78 11.60 -21.50
N VAL A 22 -20.91 12.27 -20.36
CA VAL A 22 -21.80 13.44 -20.25
C VAL A 22 -20.96 14.64 -19.87
N ALA A 23 -20.88 15.56 -20.83
CA ALA A 23 -20.33 16.88 -20.69
C ALA A 23 -21.27 17.75 -19.84
N THR A 24 -20.71 18.72 -19.12
CA THR A 24 -20.83 20.17 -19.44
C THR A 24 -20.68 21.00 -18.17
N ALA A 25 -19.56 21.72 -18.14
CA ALA A 25 -19.26 23.03 -17.58
C ALA A 25 -20.29 23.74 -16.68
N THR A 26 -19.78 24.26 -15.55
CA THR A 26 -20.06 25.64 -15.14
C THR A 26 -18.74 26.29 -14.71
N THR A 27 -18.24 27.19 -15.56
CA THR A 27 -17.21 28.20 -15.24
C THR A 27 -17.93 29.54 -14.98
N ILE A 28 -17.18 30.52 -14.45
CA ILE A 28 -17.43 31.95 -14.19
C ILE A 28 -18.24 32.32 -12.93
N ASP A 29 -17.63 32.73 -11.80
CA ASP A 29 -16.86 33.95 -11.42
C ASP A 29 -17.77 35.03 -10.75
N PRO A 30 -17.26 36.12 -10.16
CA PRO A 30 -17.33 36.43 -8.74
C PRO A 30 -18.38 37.52 -8.44
N ALA A 31 -19.27 37.31 -7.46
CA ALA A 31 -20.16 38.39 -7.01
C ALA A 31 -19.43 39.31 -6.02
N PHE A 32 -18.63 40.24 -6.55
CA PHE A 32 -18.21 41.44 -5.81
C PHE A 32 -19.44 42.35 -5.67
N SER A 33 -20.04 42.37 -4.49
CA SER A 33 -21.14 43.28 -4.18
C SER A 33 -20.58 44.63 -3.76
N THR A 34 -20.44 45.55 -4.72
CA THR A 34 -20.27 46.98 -4.42
C THR A 34 -21.61 47.57 -4.03
N ILE A 35 -21.77 47.86 -2.74
CA ILE A 35 -22.82 48.73 -2.24
C ILE A 35 -22.13 49.97 -1.66
N ALA A 36 -22.15 51.06 -2.42
CA ALA A 36 -22.09 52.41 -1.83
C ALA A 36 -23.54 52.89 -1.75
N PRO A 37 -23.98 53.41 -0.59
CA PRO A 37 -24.37 54.82 -0.64
C PRO A 37 -24.10 55.62 0.64
N SER A 38 -24.02 56.92 0.38
CA SER A 38 -24.43 58.04 1.22
C SER A 38 -23.51 58.45 2.37
N SER A 39 -22.72 59.49 2.09
CA SER A 39 -22.31 60.49 3.09
C SER A 39 -23.52 60.95 3.89
N GLY A 40 -23.63 60.48 5.12
CA GLY A 40 -24.31 61.14 6.21
C GLY A 40 -23.27 61.44 7.27
N VAL A 41 -22.96 62.72 7.48
CA VAL A 41 -22.21 63.18 8.64
C VAL A 41 -23.07 62.84 9.87
N VAL A 42 -22.66 61.82 10.62
CA VAL A 42 -23.18 61.55 11.96
C VAL A 42 -22.18 62.13 12.94
N SER A 43 -22.68 63.07 13.74
CA SER A 43 -21.97 63.84 14.75
C SER A 43 -21.23 62.94 15.76
N ASP A 44 -20.17 63.53 16.31
CA ASP A 44 -19.30 63.02 17.38
C ASP A 44 -20.06 62.24 18.46
N GLU A 45 -19.90 60.92 18.44
CA GLU A 45 -19.99 60.07 19.61
C GLU A 45 -18.69 59.28 19.64
N GLU A 46 -17.88 59.56 20.67
CA GLU A 46 -16.59 58.91 20.91
C GLU A 46 -16.78 57.39 20.92
N SER A 47 -16.37 56.75 19.83
CA SER A 47 -16.41 55.30 19.70
C SER A 47 -15.50 54.70 20.77
N PRO A 48 -16.00 53.85 21.69
CA PRO A 48 -15.17 53.27 22.72
C PRO A 48 -14.06 52.45 22.05
N ALA A 49 -12.81 52.71 22.47
CA ALA A 49 -11.64 52.01 21.95
C ALA A 49 -11.84 50.48 22.04
N PRO A 50 -11.40 49.71 21.02
CA PRO A 50 -11.61 48.26 20.99
C PRO A 50 -10.97 47.60 22.21
N ILE A 51 -11.79 46.93 23.03
CA ILE A 51 -11.34 46.14 24.18
C ILE A 51 -10.85 44.80 23.65
N ILE A 52 -9.54 44.62 23.59
CA ILE A 52 -8.93 43.31 23.33
C ILE A 52 -9.03 42.52 24.63
N LEU A 53 -9.95 41.55 24.69
CA LEU A 53 -9.91 40.54 25.75
C LEU A 53 -8.62 39.73 25.58
N SER A 54 -7.65 39.99 26.44
CA SER A 54 -6.41 39.22 26.53
C SER A 54 -6.75 37.76 26.87
N GLY A 55 -6.89 36.93 25.84
CA GLY A 55 -6.97 35.49 25.99
C GLY A 55 -5.65 34.94 26.54
N PRO A 56 -5.67 33.77 27.20
CA PRO A 56 -4.44 33.11 27.65
C PRO A 56 -3.42 32.99 26.52
N ALA A 57 -2.14 33.18 26.85
CA ALA A 57 -1.07 33.08 25.87
C ALA A 57 -1.14 31.74 25.13
N PRO A 58 -0.93 31.71 23.80
CA PRO A 58 -0.92 30.48 23.05
C PRO A 58 0.17 29.56 23.59
N ILE A 59 -0.21 28.31 23.86
CA ILE A 59 0.73 27.27 24.29
C ILE A 59 1.62 27.00 23.08
N VAL A 60 2.89 27.37 23.17
CA VAL A 60 3.87 27.03 22.14
C VAL A 60 4.09 25.52 22.22
N GLN A 61 3.46 24.77 21.31
CA GLN A 61 3.79 23.35 21.14
C GLN A 61 5.18 23.25 20.51
N ASP A 62 6.21 23.17 21.34
CA ASP A 62 7.57 22.74 20.97
C ASP A 62 7.61 21.21 20.80
N GLY A 63 6.72 20.71 19.94
CA GLY A 63 6.63 19.29 19.61
C GLY A 63 7.12 19.09 18.19
N SER A 64 8.37 18.69 18.02
CA SER A 64 8.80 18.14 16.74
C SER A 64 8.08 16.82 16.50
N ALA A 65 7.11 16.81 15.58
CA ALA A 65 6.45 15.59 15.17
C ALA A 65 7.47 14.69 14.47
N GLN A 66 7.75 13.53 15.05
CA GLN A 66 8.61 12.53 14.45
C GLN A 66 7.90 11.93 13.22
N ILE A 67 8.41 12.20 12.02
CA ILE A 67 7.98 11.56 10.77
C ILE A 67 8.83 10.30 10.59
N ALA A 68 8.22 9.13 10.75
CA ALA A 68 8.90 7.86 10.47
C ALA A 68 8.99 7.63 8.95
N TYR A 69 10.20 7.57 8.42
CA TYR A 69 10.45 7.07 7.06
C TYR A 69 10.55 5.54 7.07
N PRO A 70 9.99 4.84 6.06
CA PRO A 70 10.14 3.39 5.96
C PRO A 70 11.63 3.02 5.81
N ALA A 71 12.07 2.01 6.55
CA ALA A 71 13.45 1.57 6.54
C ALA A 71 13.82 0.97 5.17
N THR A 72 14.89 1.48 4.56
CA THR A 72 15.55 0.82 3.44
C THR A 72 16.43 -0.29 3.99
N GLU A 73 16.01 -1.54 3.86
CA GLU A 73 16.80 -2.69 4.28
C GLU A 73 17.97 -2.89 3.31
N THR A 74 19.20 -2.61 3.76
CA THR A 74 20.43 -2.68 2.95
C THR A 74 21.08 -4.07 2.95
N SER A 75 20.59 -5.01 3.76
CA SER A 75 21.12 -6.37 3.85
C SER A 75 20.03 -7.40 3.58
N GLY A 76 20.34 -8.40 2.75
CA GLY A 76 19.40 -9.43 2.33
C GLY A 76 19.08 -9.38 0.84
N LEU A 77 18.41 -10.44 0.38
CA LEU A 77 17.96 -10.61 -0.99
C LEU A 77 16.49 -10.22 -1.08
N GLN A 78 16.17 -9.22 -1.91
CA GLN A 78 14.79 -8.83 -2.19
C GLN A 78 14.15 -9.79 -3.18
N LEU A 79 13.01 -10.36 -2.81
CA LEU A 79 12.29 -11.39 -3.55
C LEU A 79 10.79 -11.10 -3.54
N ILE A 80 10.07 -11.75 -4.44
CA ILE A 80 8.61 -11.74 -4.47
C ILE A 80 8.13 -13.05 -3.85
N ALA A 81 7.52 -12.97 -2.67
CA ALA A 81 7.01 -14.12 -1.96
C ALA A 81 5.52 -14.32 -2.21
N THR A 82 5.15 -15.57 -2.46
CA THR A 82 3.78 -16.05 -2.42
C THR A 82 3.66 -17.18 -1.39
N PHE A 83 2.45 -17.71 -1.21
CA PHE A 83 2.19 -18.79 -0.27
C PHE A 83 1.69 -20.05 -0.96
N SER A 84 1.86 -21.18 -0.30
CA SER A 84 1.22 -22.44 -0.64
C SER A 84 1.28 -23.40 0.53
N ASN A 85 0.43 -24.42 0.52
CA ASN A 85 0.55 -25.51 1.47
C ASN A 85 1.75 -26.41 1.10
N PHE A 86 2.50 -26.87 2.09
CA PHE A 86 3.57 -27.86 1.88
C PHE A 86 3.11 -29.20 2.43
N ASP A 87 2.81 -30.14 1.54
CA ASP A 87 2.32 -31.47 1.94
C ASP A 87 3.39 -32.20 2.76
N ASN A 88 3.00 -32.76 3.91
CA ASN A 88 3.87 -33.48 4.84
C ASN A 88 5.09 -32.69 5.36
N ALA A 89 5.08 -31.36 5.29
CA ALA A 89 6.13 -30.52 5.85
C ALA A 89 5.66 -29.79 7.13
N PRO A 90 6.59 -29.41 8.02
CA PRO A 90 6.26 -28.56 9.17
C PRO A 90 5.70 -27.19 8.74
N ASP A 91 4.84 -26.59 9.57
CA ASP A 91 4.22 -25.27 9.35
C ASP A 91 5.21 -24.08 9.32
N VAL A 92 6.51 -24.34 9.41
CA VAL A 92 7.60 -23.36 9.49
C VAL A 92 8.57 -23.45 8.31
N VAL A 93 8.18 -24.09 7.21
CA VAL A 93 9.04 -24.22 6.03
C VAL A 93 8.81 -23.11 4.99
N CYS A 94 9.81 -22.91 4.14
CA CYS A 94 9.74 -22.06 2.97
C CYS A 94 10.67 -22.60 1.88
N PHE A 95 10.46 -22.19 0.64
CA PHE A 95 11.33 -22.50 -0.48
C PHE A 95 11.81 -21.21 -1.12
N VAL A 96 13.12 -20.99 -1.04
CA VAL A 96 13.85 -19.89 -1.65
C VAL A 96 15.03 -20.50 -2.43
N PRO A 97 14.97 -20.60 -3.76
CA PRO A 97 16.01 -21.27 -4.55
C PRO A 97 17.37 -20.56 -4.50
N ALA A 98 17.39 -19.26 -4.17
CA ALA A 98 18.61 -18.48 -4.05
C ALA A 98 19.35 -18.67 -2.71
N ALA A 99 18.71 -19.29 -1.71
CA ALA A 99 19.31 -19.51 -0.39
C ALA A 99 19.70 -21.00 -0.21
N PRO A 100 20.69 -21.32 0.63
CA PRO A 100 21.03 -22.71 0.95
C PRO A 100 19.83 -23.48 1.54
N PHE A 101 19.74 -24.78 1.26
CA PHE A 101 18.70 -25.64 1.83
C PHE A 101 19.06 -26.12 3.24
N GLY A 102 18.06 -26.33 4.08
CA GLY A 102 18.21 -26.84 5.45
C GLY A 102 18.56 -25.79 6.51
N ILE A 103 18.73 -24.51 6.12
CA ILE A 103 19.02 -23.41 7.07
C ILE A 103 17.76 -22.60 7.40
N SER A 104 17.80 -21.88 8.52
CA SER A 104 16.73 -20.95 8.90
C SER A 104 16.93 -19.59 8.23
N LEU A 105 15.99 -19.21 7.37
CA LEU A 105 15.90 -17.91 6.74
C LEU A 105 15.06 -16.96 7.60
N THR A 106 15.45 -15.69 7.60
CA THR A 106 14.67 -14.58 8.11
C THR A 106 13.99 -13.88 6.96
N ILE A 107 12.66 -13.84 6.98
CA ILE A 107 11.82 -13.25 5.93
C ILE A 107 11.14 -12.02 6.50
N LYS A 108 11.38 -10.86 5.87
CA LYS A 108 10.80 -9.58 6.26
C LYS A 108 9.93 -9.03 5.14
N ASN A 109 8.66 -8.75 5.42
CA ASN A 109 7.78 -8.06 4.49
C ASN A 109 8.19 -6.58 4.38
N ILE A 110 8.49 -6.14 3.16
CA ILE A 110 8.97 -4.79 2.88
C ILE A 110 7.85 -3.75 3.07
N ASN A 111 6.59 -4.14 2.81
CA ASN A 111 5.45 -3.23 2.87
C ASN A 111 5.07 -2.81 4.30
N ASN A 112 5.24 -3.71 5.28
CA ASN A 112 4.79 -3.49 6.66
C ASN A 112 5.87 -3.72 7.74
N GLY A 113 7.07 -4.15 7.35
CA GLY A 113 8.20 -4.41 8.25
C GLY A 113 8.10 -5.68 9.09
N ARG A 114 7.02 -6.47 8.98
CA ARG A 114 6.84 -7.70 9.76
C ARG A 114 7.85 -8.75 9.35
N THR A 115 8.39 -9.45 10.34
CA THR A 115 9.45 -10.44 10.13
C THR A 115 9.05 -11.80 10.70
N THR A 116 9.44 -12.87 10.01
CA THR A 116 9.27 -14.25 10.47
C THR A 116 10.48 -15.10 10.10
N LYS A 117 10.58 -16.29 10.70
CA LYS A 117 11.63 -17.25 10.40
C LYS A 117 11.02 -18.50 9.78
N CYS A 118 11.73 -19.07 8.81
CA CYS A 118 11.35 -20.32 8.18
C CYS A 118 12.58 -21.15 7.82
N THR A 119 12.43 -22.46 7.69
CA THR A 119 13.51 -23.34 7.21
C THR A 119 13.41 -23.51 5.71
N ASN A 120 14.50 -23.29 4.98
CA ASN A 120 14.52 -23.46 3.54
C ASN A 120 14.49 -24.94 3.17
N VAL A 121 13.47 -25.36 2.43
CA VAL A 121 13.28 -26.74 1.94
C VAL A 121 13.12 -26.71 0.43
N TYR A 122 13.57 -27.78 -0.23
CA TYR A 122 13.45 -27.89 -1.68
C TYR A 122 11.99 -28.10 -2.12
N ARG A 123 11.64 -27.53 -3.28
CA ARG A 123 10.38 -27.80 -3.98
C ARG A 123 10.58 -27.73 -5.48
N GLU A 124 9.89 -28.60 -6.21
CA GLU A 124 10.01 -28.73 -7.67
C GLU A 124 9.29 -27.60 -8.44
N THR A 125 8.16 -27.11 -7.90
CA THR A 125 7.28 -26.16 -8.60
C THR A 125 7.17 -24.84 -7.86
N MET A 126 7.32 -23.74 -8.59
CA MET A 126 7.09 -22.37 -8.11
C MET A 126 6.02 -21.68 -8.96
N PRO A 127 5.03 -20.99 -8.35
CA PRO A 127 4.05 -20.21 -9.11
C PRO A 127 4.71 -19.11 -9.95
N ALA A 128 4.15 -18.83 -11.12
CA ALA A 128 4.66 -17.77 -11.99
C ALA A 128 4.62 -16.41 -11.29
N GLY A 129 5.70 -15.63 -11.43
CA GLY A 129 5.82 -14.30 -10.83
C GLY A 129 6.27 -14.27 -9.35
N ALA A 130 6.42 -15.43 -8.70
CA ALA A 130 7.05 -15.53 -7.39
C ALA A 130 8.50 -16.02 -7.52
N THR A 131 9.37 -15.54 -6.63
CA THR A 131 10.77 -16.01 -6.48
C THR A 131 11.05 -16.62 -5.10
N ALA A 132 10.08 -16.53 -4.20
CA ALA A 132 10.06 -17.22 -2.91
C ALA A 132 8.66 -17.81 -2.66
N LEU A 133 8.62 -18.97 -2.02
CA LEU A 133 7.38 -19.65 -1.67
C LEU A 133 7.36 -19.96 -0.18
N LEU A 134 6.41 -19.38 0.54
CA LEU A 134 6.27 -19.55 1.99
C LEU A 134 5.17 -20.56 2.28
N HIS A 135 5.30 -21.30 3.39
CA HIS A 135 4.16 -22.05 3.91
C HIS A 135 3.03 -21.08 4.27
N THR A 136 1.76 -21.46 4.06
CA THR A 136 0.59 -20.61 4.37
C THR A 136 0.67 -20.02 5.78
N LYS A 137 1.05 -20.82 6.78
CA LYS A 137 1.23 -20.36 8.17
C LYS A 137 2.37 -19.38 8.39
N VAL A 138 3.44 -19.46 7.59
CA VAL A 138 4.55 -18.51 7.63
C VAL A 138 4.11 -17.19 6.99
N PHE A 139 3.37 -17.27 5.88
CA PHE A 139 2.85 -16.10 5.17
C PHE A 139 1.86 -15.29 6.02
N GLU A 140 0.91 -15.97 6.68
CA GLU A 140 -0.07 -15.36 7.59
C GLU A 140 0.58 -14.55 8.74
N ARG A 141 1.82 -14.89 9.13
CA ARG A 141 2.56 -14.14 10.17
C ARG A 141 3.07 -12.80 9.67
N ILE A 142 3.31 -12.65 8.36
CA ILE A 142 3.88 -11.44 7.76
C ILE A 142 2.89 -10.63 6.92
N SER A 143 1.81 -11.23 6.41
CA SER A 143 0.74 -10.54 5.65
C SER A 143 -0.54 -11.36 5.61
N ASN A 144 -1.61 -10.79 5.02
CA ASN A 144 -2.83 -11.52 4.72
C ASN A 144 -2.72 -12.21 3.35
N LEU A 145 -3.34 -13.39 3.19
CA LEU A 145 -3.29 -14.20 1.97
C LEU A 145 -3.77 -13.45 0.72
N VAL A 146 -4.71 -12.51 0.88
CA VAL A 146 -5.25 -11.69 -0.21
C VAL A 146 -4.22 -10.71 -0.80
N ASP A 147 -3.15 -10.41 -0.06
CA ASP A 147 -2.11 -9.48 -0.50
C ASP A 147 -1.04 -10.17 -1.35
N ALA A 148 -1.10 -11.50 -1.50
CA ALA A 148 -0.11 -12.24 -2.25
C ALA A 148 -0.22 -11.96 -3.76
N PRO A 149 0.91 -11.85 -4.48
CA PRO A 149 2.30 -11.93 -3.99
C PRO A 149 2.83 -10.61 -3.40
N ILE A 150 3.69 -10.70 -2.37
CA ILE A 150 4.26 -9.54 -1.65
C ILE A 150 5.79 -9.42 -1.83
N PRO A 151 6.35 -8.19 -1.83
CA PRO A 151 7.78 -7.99 -1.77
C PRO A 151 8.34 -8.29 -0.37
N VAL A 152 9.35 -9.15 -0.31
CA VAL A 152 10.03 -9.52 0.93
C VAL A 152 11.54 -9.36 0.80
N ASN A 153 12.19 -9.13 1.93
CA ASN A 153 13.63 -9.20 2.06
C ASN A 153 14.02 -10.47 2.84
N VAL A 154 14.97 -11.23 2.32
CA VAL A 154 15.40 -12.53 2.85
C VAL A 154 16.86 -12.48 3.29
N SER A 155 17.16 -12.92 4.51
CA SER A 155 18.53 -13.02 5.04
C SER A 155 18.75 -14.32 5.82
N TRP A 156 19.99 -14.74 5.96
CA TRP A 156 20.40 -15.95 6.68
C TRP A 156 21.78 -15.78 7.32
#